data_AF-A0A940MZ07-F1
#
_entry.id   AF-A0A940MZ07-F1
#
_cell.length_a   1.000
_cell.length_b   1.000
_cell.length_c   1.000
_cell.angle_alpha   90.00
_cell.angle_beta   90.00
_cell.angle_gamma   90.00
#
_symmetry.space_group_name_H-M   'P 1'
#
loop_
_entity.id
_entity.type
_entity.pdbx_description
1 polymer ?
#
loop_
_entity_poly.entity_id
_entity_poly.type
_entity_poly.pdbx_seq_one_letter_code
_entity_poly.pdbx_strand_id
1 'polypeptide(L)'
;MSGHQRAVQSVVSRFGGQNALARQLGLRQSTVWGWVSKGRVPSWRIPEIIAAGAALHDPVRLTPADFFDLPSPTPRVAWARRSAPALITDQAPT
;
A
#
# COMPACT_ATOMS: atom_id res chain seq x y z
N MET A 1 -17.80 -1.26 -3.21
CA MET A 1 -16.43 -0.77 -3.51
C MET A 1 -15.75 -1.79 -4.40
N SER A 2 -15.42 -1.41 -5.63
CA SER A 2 -14.79 -2.30 -6.63
C SER A 2 -13.32 -2.60 -6.27
N GLY A 3 -12.74 -3.69 -6.80
CA GLY A 3 -11.36 -4.09 -6.52
C GLY A 3 -10.34 -2.97 -6.78
N HIS A 4 -10.43 -2.32 -7.94
CA HIS A 4 -9.61 -1.17 -8.31
C HIS A 4 -9.72 0.01 -7.32
N GLN A 5 -10.92 0.28 -6.78
CA GLN A 5 -11.10 1.31 -5.76
C GLN A 5 -10.35 0.97 -4.47
N ARG A 6 -10.35 -0.31 -4.08
CA ARG A 6 -9.60 -0.78 -2.90
C ARG A 6 -8.09 -0.77 -3.16
N ALA A 7 -7.64 -1.07 -4.38
CA ALA A 7 -6.24 -0.95 -4.79
C ALA A 7 -5.74 0.50 -4.66
N VAL A 8 -6.44 1.46 -5.28
CA VAL A 8 -6.11 2.89 -5.18
C VAL A 8 -6.15 3.37 -3.72
N GLN A 9 -7.15 2.93 -2.94
CA GLN A 9 -7.21 3.27 -1.51
C GLN A 9 -6.05 2.68 -0.71
N SER A 10 -5.59 1.48 -1.03
CA SER A 10 -4.43 0.83 -0.41
C SER A 10 -3.16 1.66 -0.67
N VAL A 11 -2.92 2.05 -1.93
CA VAL A 11 -1.81 2.93 -2.29
C VAL A 11 -1.87 4.22 -1.48
N VAL A 12 -3.01 4.91 -1.46
CA VAL A 12 -3.20 6.16 -0.71
C VAL A 12 -2.94 5.98 0.78
N SER A 13 -3.36 4.85 1.37
CA SER A 13 -3.14 4.55 2.78
C SER A 13 -1.65 4.42 3.13
N ARG A 14 -0.82 3.92 2.21
CA ARG A 14 0.64 3.81 2.43
C ARG A 14 1.33 5.17 2.57
N PHE A 15 0.77 6.23 1.97
CA PHE A 15 1.25 7.60 2.15
C PHE A 15 0.76 8.27 3.45
N GLY A 16 -0.07 7.59 4.25
CA GLY A 16 -0.75 8.20 5.41
C GLY A 16 -2.08 8.86 5.07
N GLY A 17 -2.64 8.59 3.89
CA GLY A 17 -3.99 9.01 3.49
C GLY A 17 -4.02 10.08 2.38
N GLN A 18 -5.24 10.51 2.04
CA GLN A 18 -5.49 11.37 0.87
C GLN A 18 -4.81 12.74 0.98
N ASN A 19 -4.84 13.37 2.16
CA ASN A 19 -4.20 14.67 2.40
C ASN A 19 -2.67 14.58 2.31
N ALA A 20 -2.08 13.50 2.83
CA ALA A 20 -0.63 13.31 2.82
C ALA A 20 -0.11 13.11 1.40
N LEU A 21 -0.78 12.25 0.61
CA LEU A 21 -0.45 12.08 -0.80
C LEU A 21 -0.64 13.38 -1.60
N ALA A 22 -1.75 14.09 -1.37
CA ALA A 22 -2.01 15.36 -2.05
C ALA A 22 -0.91 16.40 -1.77
N ARG A 23 -0.48 16.53 -0.50
CA ARG A 23 0.62 17.41 -0.11
C ARG A 23 1.94 17.01 -0.78
N GLN A 24 2.23 15.71 -0.84
CA GLN A 24 3.46 15.20 -1.48
C GLN A 24 3.51 15.51 -2.98
N LEU A 25 2.37 15.51 -3.66
CA LEU A 25 2.27 15.79 -5.09
C LEU A 25 1.99 17.26 -5.44
N GLY A 26 1.84 18.14 -4.44
CA GLY A 26 1.43 19.53 -4.67
C GLY A 26 0.01 19.67 -5.26
N LEU A 27 -0.90 18.74 -4.92
CA LEU A 27 -2.27 18.70 -5.43
C LEU A 27 -3.30 19.03 -4.34
N ARG A 28 -4.53 19.28 -4.76
CA ARG A 28 -5.68 19.34 -3.85
C ARG A 28 -6.10 17.92 -3.44
N GLN A 29 -6.51 17.75 -2.18
CA GLN A 29 -7.00 16.45 -1.69
C GLN A 29 -8.24 15.97 -2.46
N SER A 30 -9.11 16.87 -2.94
CA SER A 30 -10.27 16.51 -3.76
C SER A 30 -9.89 15.80 -5.06
N THR A 31 -8.71 16.09 -5.62
CA THR A 31 -8.16 15.38 -6.78
C THR A 31 -7.87 13.93 -6.44
N VAL A 32 -7.23 13.68 -5.29
CA VAL A 32 -6.93 12.33 -4.79
C VAL A 32 -8.22 11.59 -4.43
N TRP A 33 -9.19 12.27 -3.82
CA TRP A 33 -10.52 11.71 -3.57
C TRP A 33 -11.19 11.28 -4.88
N GLY A 34 -11.09 12.09 -5.93
CA GLY A 34 -11.63 11.76 -7.25
C GLY A 34 -11.04 10.48 -7.84
N TRP A 35 -9.75 10.22 -7.62
CA TRP A 35 -9.11 8.96 -8.04
C TRP A 35 -9.61 7.77 -7.23
N VAL A 36 -9.71 7.92 -5.91
CA VAL A 36 -10.21 6.87 -5.01
C VAL A 36 -11.67 6.55 -5.33
N SER A 37 -12.54 7.56 -5.45
CA SER A 37 -13.96 7.41 -5.75
C SER A 37 -14.20 6.68 -7.07
N LYS A 38 -13.40 6.99 -8.11
CA LYS A 38 -13.46 6.32 -9.42
C LYS A 38 -12.69 4.99 -9.46
N GLY A 39 -11.87 4.71 -8.45
CA GLY A 39 -10.93 3.60 -8.43
C GLY A 39 -9.92 3.62 -9.57
N ARG A 40 -9.50 4.79 -10.04
CA ARG A 40 -8.53 4.93 -11.12
C ARG A 40 -7.67 6.17 -10.93
N VAL A 41 -6.36 5.97 -11.05
CA VAL A 41 -5.37 7.06 -11.17
C VAL A 41 -5.08 7.28 -12.66
N PRO A 42 -4.97 8.53 -13.14
CA PRO A 42 -4.52 8.80 -14.51
C PRO A 42 -3.14 8.19 -14.76
N SER A 43 -2.94 7.52 -15.90
CA SER A 43 -1.69 6.78 -16.19
C SER A 43 -0.44 7.65 -16.09
N TRP A 44 -0.52 8.90 -16.51
CA TRP A 44 0.57 9.88 -16.43
C TRP A 44 0.92 10.31 -15.00
N ARG A 45 0.03 10.16 -14.02
CA ARG A 45 0.31 10.41 -12.59
C ARG A 45 0.96 9.23 -11.88
N ILE A 46 0.82 8.01 -12.40
CA ILE A 46 1.40 6.80 -11.78
C ILE A 46 2.92 6.93 -11.55
N PRO A 47 3.76 7.33 -12.54
CA PRO A 47 5.19 7.47 -12.30
C PRO A 47 5.52 8.53 -11.27
N GLU A 48 4.76 9.64 -11.23
CA GLU A 48 4.94 10.69 -10.22
C GLU A 48 4.64 10.19 -8.81
N ILE A 49 3.59 9.39 -8.63
CA ILE A 49 3.23 8.81 -7.32
C ILE A 49 4.31 7.82 -6.87
N ILE A 50 4.83 6.99 -7.78
CA ILE A 50 5.92 6.05 -7.48
C ILE A 50 7.16 6.82 -7.03
N ALA A 51 7.56 7.86 -7.78
CA ALA A 51 8.69 8.71 -7.43
C ALA A 51 8.49 9.43 -6.09
N ALA A 52 7.28 9.95 -5.85
CA ALA A 52 6.90 10.61 -4.61
C ALA A 52 7.00 9.69 -3.39
N GLY A 53 6.63 8.41 -3.53
CA GLY A 53 6.74 7.40 -2.48
C GLY A 53 8.19 7.03 -2.18
N ALA A 54 9.03 6.92 -3.20
CA ALA A 54 10.45 6.64 -3.05
C ALA A 54 11.23 7.79 -2.38
N ALA A 55 10.75 9.03 -2.50
CA ALA A 55 11.37 10.23 -1.93
C ALA A 55 10.98 10.52 -0.46
N LEU A 56 10.11 9.70 0.15
CA LEU A 56 9.75 9.84 1.56
C LEU A 56 10.91 9.43 2.48
N HIS A 57 10.96 10.01 3.68
CA HIS A 57 11.91 9.59 4.72
C HIS A 57 11.77 8.10 5.08
N ASP A 58 10.53 7.60 5.16
CA ASP A 58 10.22 6.17 5.20
C ASP A 58 9.67 5.77 3.81
N PRO A 59 10.50 5.18 2.93
CA PRO A 59 10.16 5.02 1.51
C PRO A 59 9.00 4.05 1.29
N VAL A 60 7.98 4.50 0.57
CA VAL A 60 6.89 3.65 0.10
C VAL A 60 7.26 3.12 -1.28
N ARG A 61 7.68 1.86 -1.34
CA ARG A 61 7.98 1.19 -2.62
C ARG A 61 6.68 0.78 -3.31
N LEU A 62 6.46 1.34 -4.50
CA LEU A 62 5.31 1.06 -5.34
C LEU A 62 5.77 0.57 -6.71
N THR A 63 4.96 -0.31 -7.29
CA THR A 63 5.04 -0.74 -8.66
C THR A 63 3.77 -0.31 -9.40
N PRO A 64 3.76 -0.27 -10.74
CA PRO A 64 2.54 0.01 -11.49
C PRO A 64 1.39 -0.96 -11.16
N ALA A 65 1.67 -2.21 -10.81
CA ALA A 65 0.67 -3.21 -10.47
C ALA A 65 -0.16 -2.85 -9.21
N ASP A 66 0.45 -2.17 -8.23
CA ASP A 66 -0.23 -1.75 -6.98
C ASP A 66 -1.45 -0.83 -7.22
N PHE A 67 -1.55 -0.21 -8.39
CA PHE A 67 -2.65 0.71 -8.74
C PHE A 67 -3.87 0.01 -9.35
N PHE A 68 -3.71 -1.23 -9.80
CA PHE A 68 -4.74 -2.00 -10.51
C PHE A 68 -5.19 -3.20 -9.68
N ASP A 69 -4.23 -3.88 -9.07
CA ASP A 69 -4.46 -5.03 -8.22
C ASP A 69 -4.41 -4.63 -6.75
N LEU A 70 -5.22 -5.31 -5.94
CA LEU A 70 -5.00 -5.27 -4.51
C LEU A 70 -3.67 -5.97 -4.24
N PRO A 71 -2.63 -5.27 -3.74
CA PRO A 71 -1.46 -5.97 -3.27
C PRO A 71 -1.94 -6.91 -2.16
N SER A 72 -1.64 -8.20 -2.29
CA SER A 72 -1.79 -9.14 -1.18
C SER A 72 -1.21 -8.46 0.05
N PRO A 73 -1.95 -8.37 1.18
CA PRO A 73 -1.44 -7.71 2.36
C PRO A 73 -0.10 -8.37 2.67
N THR A 74 1.01 -7.67 2.38
CA THR A 74 2.33 -8.13 2.79
C THR A 74 2.16 -8.29 4.30
N PRO A 75 2.32 -9.49 4.86
CA PRO A 75 2.17 -9.66 6.29
C PRO A 75 3.16 -8.68 6.90
N ARG A 76 2.64 -7.61 7.50
CA ARG A 76 3.43 -6.71 8.31
C ARG A 76 3.94 -7.63 9.38
N VAL A 77 5.22 -7.96 9.33
CA VAL A 77 5.84 -8.98 10.17
C VAL A 77 5.70 -8.52 11.61
N ALA A 78 4.57 -8.88 12.22
CA ALA A 78 4.17 -8.49 13.56
C ALA A 78 4.74 -9.46 14.60
N TRP A 79 5.67 -10.35 14.21
CA TRP A 79 6.20 -11.37 15.12
C TRP A 79 7.37 -10.89 15.98
N ALA A 80 7.87 -9.65 15.84
CA ALA A 80 9.02 -9.22 16.64
C ALA A 80 8.75 -8.89 18.13
N ARG A 81 7.53 -9.04 18.66
CA ARG A 81 7.26 -8.84 20.09
C ARG A 81 6.14 -9.75 20.64
N ARG A 82 6.39 -11.05 20.72
CA ARG A 82 6.06 -11.95 21.86
C ARG A 82 6.03 -13.42 21.40
N SER A 83 6.83 -14.23 22.10
CA SER A 83 6.66 -15.66 22.30
C SER A 83 6.62 -16.53 21.04
N ALA A 84 7.76 -17.08 20.65
CA ALA A 84 7.76 -18.44 20.13
C ALA A 84 7.43 -19.38 21.31
N PRO A 85 6.29 -20.08 21.34
CA PRO A 85 6.27 -21.34 22.05
C PRO A 85 7.15 -22.30 21.23
N ALA A 86 8.21 -22.79 21.87
CA ALA A 86 8.78 -24.08 21.48
C ALA A 86 7.68 -25.15 21.50
N LEU A 87 7.89 -26.22 20.74
CA LEU A 87 7.07 -27.42 20.50
C LEU A 87 6.49 -27.40 19.07
N ILE A 88 6.84 -28.32 18.17
CA ILE A 88 6.82 -29.77 18.40
C ILE A 88 7.82 -30.48 17.46
N THR A 89 8.76 -31.24 18.02
CA THR A 89 9.32 -32.42 17.34
C THR A 89 8.63 -33.60 17.99
N ASP A 90 7.61 -34.11 17.30
CA ASP A 90 7.16 -35.48 17.46
C ASP A 90 6.92 -36.02 16.05
N GLN A 91 7.95 -36.65 15.49
CA GLN A 91 7.85 -37.54 14.35
C GLN A 91 8.92 -38.62 14.51
N ALA A 92 8.51 -39.75 15.11
CA ALA A 92 8.85 -41.08 14.62
C ALA A 92 7.92 -42.11 15.28
N PRO A 93 7.17 -42.87 14.47
CA PRO A 93 7.22 -44.31 14.70
C PRO A 93 7.48 -45.06 13.38
N THR A 94 8.51 -45.89 13.37
CA THR A 94 8.48 -47.36 13.17
C THR A 94 9.91 -47.85 13.00
#